data_AF-A0A8D8EVJ4-F1
#
_entry.id   AF-A0A8D8EVJ4-F1
#
_cell.length_a   1.000
_cell.length_b   1.000
_cell.length_c   1.000
_cell.angle_alpha   90.00
_cell.angle_beta   90.00
_cell.angle_gamma   90.00
#
_symmetry.space_group_name_H-M   'P 1'
#
loop_
_entity.id
_entity.type
_entity.pdbx_description
1 polymer ?
#
loop_
_entity_poly.entity_id
_entity_poly.type
_entity_poly.pdbx_seq_one_letter_code
_entity_poly.pdbx_strand_id
1 'polypeptide(L)'
;MTYVLRFTANCRKKNPAERVRQRYLTIPELRAVQDVIVMVIQHGALSKDIQQVAENDAAGRIQGLTPFLDKGLLRVGGRLQQSELPFKTQHQLLLPKHRVTNLWEAASSSTPLSSRRSRRC
;
A
#
# COMPACT_ATOMS: atom_id res chain seq x y z
N MET A 1 -10.81 3.99 -9.83
CA MET A 1 -9.96 5.04 -9.23
C MET A 1 -8.69 5.35 -10.04
N THR A 2 -8.01 4.38 -10.65
CA THR A 2 -6.78 4.63 -11.43
C THR A 2 -6.94 5.66 -12.56
N TYR A 3 -7.99 5.55 -13.36
CA TYR A 3 -8.27 6.52 -14.42
C TYR A 3 -8.55 7.94 -13.88
N VAL A 4 -9.12 8.06 -12.69
CA VAL A 4 -9.40 9.36 -12.05
C VAL A 4 -8.09 10.04 -11.66
N LEU A 5 -7.14 9.32 -11.06
CA LEU A 5 -5.82 9.90 -10.73
C LEU A 5 -5.03 10.29 -11.98
N ARG A 6 -5.08 9.50 -13.05
CA ARG A 6 -4.46 9.88 -14.33
C ARG A 6 -5.11 11.13 -14.90
N PHE A 7 -6.44 11.21 -14.86
CA PHE A 7 -7.18 12.38 -15.33
C PHE A 7 -6.82 13.63 -14.54
N THR A 8 -6.84 13.58 -13.20
CA THR A 8 -6.48 14.72 -12.36
C THR A 8 -5.01 15.12 -12.55
N ALA A 9 -4.08 14.16 -12.70
CA ALA A 9 -2.70 14.45 -13.04
C ALA A 9 -2.56 15.13 -14.40
N ASN A 10 -3.31 14.69 -15.42
CA ASN A 10 -3.34 15.31 -16.74
C ASN A 10 -3.91 16.74 -16.72
N CYS A 11 -4.92 17.01 -15.87
CA CYS A 11 -5.47 18.36 -15.68
C CYS A 11 -4.45 19.33 -15.07
N ARG A 12 -3.52 18.83 -14.25
CA ARG A 12 -2.45 19.65 -13.65
C ARG A 12 -1.31 19.98 -14.63
N LYS A 13 -1.24 19.30 -15.78
CA LYS A 13 -0.20 19.54 -16.79
C LYS A 13 -0.60 20.68 -17.72
N LYS A 14 0.20 21.75 -17.69
CA LYS A 14 0.04 22.93 -18.54
C LYS A 14 0.28 22.59 -20.01
N ASN A 15 1.31 21.79 -20.30
CA ASN A 15 1.64 21.36 -21.63
C ASN A 15 0.84 20.10 -22.03
N PRO A 16 0.03 20.13 -23.10
CA PRO A 16 -0.72 18.97 -23.57
C PRO A 16 0.14 17.80 -24.04
N ALA A 17 1.40 18.04 -24.45
CA ALA A 17 2.32 17.00 -24.89
C ALA A 17 2.78 16.09 -23.75
N GLU A 18 2.79 16.58 -22.52
CA GLU A 18 3.18 15.81 -21.34
C GLU A 18 2.05 14.92 -20.80
N ARG A 19 0.82 15.08 -21.30
CA ARG A 19 -0.35 14.33 -20.81
C ARG A 19 -0.26 12.86 -21.20
N VAL A 20 -0.56 11.97 -20.26
CA VAL A 20 -0.61 10.52 -20.49
C VAL A 20 -1.90 10.19 -21.24
N ARG A 21 -1.77 9.74 -22.50
CA ARG A 21 -2.91 9.39 -23.37
C ARG A 21 -3.03 7.89 -23.68
N GLN A 22 -2.15 7.08 -23.12
CA GLN A 22 -2.19 5.63 -23.31
C GLN A 22 -3.52 5.06 -22.81
N ARG A 23 -4.08 4.11 -23.56
CA ARG A 23 -5.37 3.48 -23.24
C ARG A 23 -5.28 2.53 -22.05
N TYR A 24 -4.15 1.84 -21.92
CA TYR A 24 -3.92 0.83 -20.89
C TYR A 24 -3.35 1.43 -19.61
N LEU A 25 -3.58 0.76 -18.50
CA LEU A 25 -3.02 1.12 -17.20
C LEU A 25 -1.65 0.46 -17.05
N THR A 26 -0.67 1.23 -16.60
CA THR A 26 0.65 0.70 -16.31
C THR A 26 0.70 0.16 -14.88
N ILE A 27 1.56 -0.83 -14.63
CA ILE A 27 1.77 -1.37 -13.29
C ILE A 27 2.17 -0.29 -12.27
N PRO A 28 3.04 0.68 -12.59
CA PRO A 28 3.36 1.79 -11.69
C PRO A 28 2.14 2.62 -11.27
N GLU A 29 1.21 2.90 -12.19
CA GLU A 29 -0.01 3.65 -11.86
C GLU A 29 -0.95 2.85 -10.96
N LEU A 30 -1.09 1.56 -11.21
CA LEU A 30 -1.86 0.68 -10.33
C LEU A 30 -1.28 0.65 -8.91
N ARG A 31 0.04 0.55 -8.79
CA ARG A 31 0.75 0.61 -7.50
C ARG A 31 0.57 1.96 -6.82
N ALA A 32 0.69 3.06 -7.55
CA ALA A 32 0.48 4.40 -7.00
C ALA A 32 -0.94 4.60 -6.47
N VAL A 33 -1.95 4.10 -7.19
CA VAL A 33 -3.36 4.16 -6.75
C VAL A 33 -3.60 3.29 -5.54
N GLN A 34 -3.01 2.10 -5.49
CA GLN A 34 -3.04 1.25 -4.31
C GLN A 34 -2.49 2.00 -3.09
N ASP A 35 -1.32 2.62 -3.21
CA ASP A 35 -0.69 3.37 -2.13
C ASP A 35 -1.63 4.52 -1.67
N VAL A 36 -2.27 5.25 -2.59
CA VAL A 36 -3.26 6.29 -2.25
C VAL A 36 -4.49 5.72 -1.52
N ILE A 37 -5.03 4.59 -1.97
CA ILE A 37 -6.18 3.95 -1.32
C ILE A 37 -5.82 3.54 0.11
N VAL A 38 -4.66 2.91 0.30
CA VAL A 38 -4.18 2.52 1.63
C VAL A 38 -4.00 3.75 2.51
N MET A 39 -3.42 4.83 1.98
CA MET A 39 -3.27 6.09 2.70
C MET A 39 -4.63 6.61 3.19
N VAL A 40 -5.64 6.69 2.33
CA VAL A 40 -6.98 7.15 2.71
C VAL A 40 -7.58 6.28 3.81
N ILE A 41 -7.43 4.96 3.71
CA ILE A 41 -7.93 4.01 4.71
C ILE A 41 -7.19 4.18 6.05
N GLN A 42 -5.87 4.31 6.02
CA GLN A 42 -5.05 4.53 7.20
C GLN A 42 -5.40 5.84 7.89
N HIS A 43 -5.51 6.94 7.15
CA HIS A 43 -5.91 8.23 7.69
C HIS A 43 -7.33 8.21 8.26
N GLY A 44 -8.24 7.42 7.68
CA GLY A 44 -9.60 7.26 8.21
C GLY A 44 -9.67 6.45 9.52
N ALA A 45 -8.90 5.37 9.62
CA ALA A 45 -9.02 4.41 10.74
C ALA A 45 -7.95 4.56 11.83
N LEU A 46 -6.79 5.12 11.49
CA LEU A 46 -5.59 5.24 12.34
C LEU A 46 -5.12 6.70 12.45
N SER A 47 -6.02 7.66 12.29
CA SER A 47 -5.71 9.11 12.34
C SER A 47 -4.92 9.50 13.60
N LYS A 48 -5.36 9.00 14.77
CA LYS A 48 -4.70 9.27 16.05
C LYS A 48 -3.29 8.69 16.12
N ASP A 49 -3.12 7.45 15.65
CA ASP A 49 -1.81 6.79 15.63
C ASP A 49 -0.85 7.50 14.65
N ILE A 50 -1.34 7.96 13.50
CA ILE A 50 -0.55 8.73 12.53
C ILE A 50 -0.08 10.05 13.13
N GLN A 51 -0.96 10.77 13.85
CA GLN A 51 -0.60 12.01 14.54
C GLN A 51 0.47 11.77 15.60
N GLN A 52 0.30 10.75 16.45
CA GLN A 52 1.29 10.39 17.47
C GLN A 52 2.65 10.05 16.86
N VAL A 53 2.68 9.24 15.80
CA VAL A 53 3.92 8.90 15.09
C VAL A 53 4.55 10.13 14.43
N ALA A 54 3.75 11.06 13.91
CA ALA A 54 4.27 12.31 13.34
C ALA A 54 4.88 13.24 14.40
N GLU A 55 4.33 13.25 15.61
CA GLU A 55 4.76 14.07 16.74
C GLU A 55 5.93 13.44 17.53
N ASN A 56 6.44 12.28 17.09
CA ASN A 56 7.40 11.43 17.84
C ASN A 56 6.90 11.05 19.24
N ASP A 57 5.61 11.21 19.49
CA ASP A 57 5.02 10.81 20.75
C ASP A 57 4.72 9.31 20.71
N ALA A 58 4.80 8.68 21.87
CA ALA A 58 4.67 7.24 22.03
C ALA A 58 3.39 6.73 21.34
N ALA A 59 3.53 6.05 20.19
CA ALA A 59 2.43 5.52 19.35
C ALA A 59 1.66 4.35 20.01
N GLY A 60 1.25 4.54 21.27
CA GLY A 60 0.75 3.58 22.26
C GLY A 60 0.69 2.13 21.81
N ARG A 61 -0.50 1.70 21.36
CA ARG A 61 -0.82 0.30 21.03
C ARG A 61 0.06 -0.31 19.94
N ILE A 62 0.66 0.51 19.08
CA ILE A 62 1.47 0.07 17.95
C ILE A 62 2.97 0.29 18.17
N GLN A 63 3.42 0.83 19.31
CA GLN A 63 4.85 1.06 19.59
C GLN A 63 5.71 -0.20 19.44
N GLY A 64 5.19 -1.37 19.83
CA GLY A 64 5.91 -2.65 19.68
C GLY A 64 6.22 -3.03 18.22
N LEU A 65 5.61 -2.36 17.25
CA LEU A 65 5.87 -2.54 15.82
C LEU A 65 6.85 -1.50 15.26
N THR A 66 7.37 -0.58 16.09
CA THR A 66 8.23 0.54 15.70
C THR A 66 7.70 1.28 14.45
N PRO A 67 6.49 1.84 14.52
CA PRO A 67 5.82 2.40 13.35
C PRO A 67 6.46 3.72 12.95
N PHE A 68 6.51 3.99 11.64
CA PHE A 68 7.01 5.23 11.08
C PHE A 68 6.23 5.63 9.83
N LEU A 69 6.33 6.91 9.45
CA LEU A 69 5.69 7.44 8.25
C LEU A 69 6.65 7.43 7.06
N ASP A 70 6.23 6.83 5.95
CA ASP A 70 6.90 6.88 4.66
C ASP A 70 5.92 7.43 3.63
N LYS A 71 6.18 8.63 3.09
CA LYS A 71 5.32 9.32 2.10
C LYS A 71 3.84 9.42 2.53
N GLY A 72 3.61 9.61 3.83
CA GLY A 72 2.27 9.71 4.41
C GLY A 72 1.56 8.37 4.67
N LEU A 73 2.25 7.24 4.43
CA LEU A 73 1.80 5.89 4.76
C LEU A 73 2.43 5.42 6.07
N LEU A 74 1.62 4.79 6.92
CA LEU A 74 2.07 4.19 8.15
C LEU A 74 2.65 2.80 7.88
N ARG A 75 3.93 2.60 8.21
CA ARG A 75 4.67 1.35 8.02
C ARG A 75 5.23 0.84 9.35
N VAL A 76 5.50 -0.46 9.41
CA VAL A 76 6.17 -1.09 10.56
C VAL A 76 7.69 -1.18 10.36
N GLY A 77 8.44 -1.02 11.44
CA GLY A 77 9.89 -1.18 11.49
C GLY A 77 10.33 -2.48 12.18
N GLY A 78 11.65 -2.63 12.37
CA GLY A 78 12.26 -3.56 13.33
C GLY A 78 12.35 -5.05 12.94
N ARG A 79 11.41 -5.60 12.16
CA ARG A 79 11.33 -7.07 11.96
C ARG A 79 12.44 -7.70 11.11
N LEU A 80 13.07 -6.96 10.20
CA LEU A 80 13.91 -7.51 9.14
C LEU A 80 15.13 -6.62 8.80
N GLN A 81 15.67 -5.90 9.79
CA GLN A 81 16.74 -4.92 9.58
C GLN A 81 18.05 -5.50 9.04
N GLN A 82 18.29 -6.81 9.21
CA GLN A 82 19.51 -7.49 8.73
C GLN A 82 19.28 -8.38 7.49
N SER A 83 18.13 -8.27 6.82
CA SER A 83 17.85 -9.06 5.61
C SER A 83 18.12 -8.25 4.35
N GLU A 84 18.61 -8.86 3.28
CA GLU A 84 18.76 -8.21 1.95
C GLU A 84 17.41 -8.05 1.21
N LEU A 85 16.30 -8.03 1.94
CA LEU A 85 14.98 -7.94 1.35
C LEU A 85 14.68 -6.52 0.83
N PRO A 86 13.86 -6.39 -0.23
CA PRO A 86 13.44 -5.09 -0.70
C PRO A 86 12.71 -4.29 0.39
N PHE A 87 12.91 -2.97 0.39
CA PHE A 87 12.35 -2.03 1.38
C PHE A 87 10.84 -2.26 1.68
N LYS A 88 10.02 -2.48 0.65
CA LYS A 88 8.57 -2.73 0.83
C LYS A 88 8.27 -4.01 1.63
N THR A 89 9.14 -5.00 1.56
CA THR A 89 9.02 -6.27 2.28
C THR A 89 9.54 -6.15 3.71
N GLN A 90 10.62 -5.40 3.90
CA GLN A 90 11.15 -5.09 5.24
C GLN A 90 10.19 -4.21 6.05
N HIS A 91 9.56 -3.24 5.39
CA HIS A 91 8.71 -2.23 5.99
C HIS A 91 7.26 -2.35 5.50
N GLN A 92 6.56 -3.36 6.03
CA GLN A 92 5.18 -3.65 5.64
C GLN A 92 4.23 -2.50 6.02
N LEU A 93 3.17 -2.32 5.23
CA LEU A 93 2.13 -1.32 5.48
C LEU A 93 1.26 -1.77 6.65
N LEU A 94 0.96 -0.85 7.57
CA LEU A 94 0.05 -1.12 8.68
C LEU A 94 -1.40 -1.01 8.20
N LEU A 95 -2.03 -2.14 7.88
CA LEU A 95 -3.41 -2.14 7.40
C LEU A 95 -4.39 -2.20 8.58
N PRO A 96 -5.32 -1.23 8.71
CA PRO A 96 -6.39 -1.32 9.68
C PRO A 96 -7.41 -2.40 9.26
N LYS A 97 -8.14 -2.94 10.23
CA LYS A 97 -9.25 -3.86 9.97
C LYS A 97 -10.38 -3.10 9.26
N HIS A 98 -10.47 -3.26 7.95
CA HIS A 98 -11.44 -2.57 7.11
C HIS A 98 -11.94 -3.51 6.01
N ARG A 99 -13.18 -3.36 5.58
CA ARG A 99 -13.76 -4.26 4.56
C ARG A 99 -12.92 -4.29 3.27
N VAL A 100 -12.33 -3.15 2.90
CA VAL A 100 -11.47 -3.02 1.71
C VAL A 100 -10.12 -3.72 1.89
N THR A 101 -9.54 -3.71 3.09
CA THR A 101 -8.28 -4.44 3.37
C THR A 101 -8.53 -5.95 3.40
N ASN A 102 -9.66 -6.40 3.92
CA ASN A 102 -10.06 -7.82 3.87
C ASN A 102 -10.21 -8.34 2.43
N LEU A 103 -10.78 -7.54 1.53
CA LEU A 103 -10.89 -7.90 0.11
C LEU A 103 -9.51 -7.95 -0.57
N TRP A 104 -8.59 -7.09 -0.15
CA TRP A 104 -7.20 -7.11 -0.64
C TRP A 104 -6.45 -8.37 -0.20
N GLU A 105 -6.61 -8.75 1.07
CA GLU A 105 -6.02 -9.98 1.63
C GLU A 105 -6.60 -11.23 0.96
N ALA A 106 -7.91 -11.27 0.73
CA ALA A 106 -8.59 -12.33 -0.01
C ALA A 106 -8.09 -12.44 -1.46
N ALA A 107 -7.86 -11.31 -2.14
CA ALA A 107 -7.29 -11.30 -3.48
C ALA A 107 -5.83 -11.77 -3.50
N SER A 108 -5.03 -11.38 -2.50
CA SER A 108 -3.62 -11.76 -2.38
C SER A 108 -3.41 -13.24 -2.04
N SER A 109 -4.38 -13.86 -1.36
CA SER A 109 -4.41 -15.30 -1.03
C SER A 109 -5.00 -16.17 -2.14
N SER A 110 -5.57 -15.57 -3.19
CA SER A 110 -6.15 -16.27 -4.34
C SER A 110 -5.17 -16.49 -5.50
N THR A 111 -3.87 -16.63 -5.23
CA THR A 111 -2.96 -17.28 -6.18
C THR A 111 -3.33 -18.77 -6.26
N PRO A 112 -3.74 -19.30 -7.42
CA PRO A 112 -4.08 -20.70 -7.53
C PRO A 112 -2.80 -21.53 -7.38
N LEU A 113 -2.78 -22.44 -6.39
CA LEU A 113 -1.94 -23.63 -6.44
C LEU A 113 -2.33 -24.44 -7.70
N SER A 114 -1.69 -24.15 -8.83
CA SER A 114 -1.47 -25.15 -9.87
C SER A 114 -0.14 -25.83 -9.52
N SER A 115 -0.11 -27.12 -9.18
CA SER A 115 -0.51 -28.19 -10.08
C SER A 115 -1.07 -29.42 -9.34
N ARG A 116 -2.23 -29.87 -9.79
CA ARG A 116 -2.66 -31.27 -9.69
C ARG A 116 -1.92 -32.06 -10.78
N ARG A 117 -1.25 -33.16 -10.42
CA ARG A 117 -1.57 -34.52 -10.93
C ARG A 117 -0.64 -35.61 -10.38
N SER A 118 -1.31 -36.61 -9.81
CA SER A 118 -1.09 -38.05 -10.02
C SER A 118 0.24 -38.66 -9.56
N ARG A 119 0.16 -39.55 -8.59
CA ARG A 119 0.15 -41.00 -8.87
C ARG A 119 -0.57 -41.76 -7.75
N ARG A 120 -1.70 -42.38 -8.12
CA ARG A 120 -2.05 -43.70 -7.62
C ARG A 120 -1.05 -44.68 -8.25
N CYS A 121 -0.41 -45.48 -7.42
CA CYS A 121 -0.45 -46.95 -7.44
C CYS A 121 0.04 -47.40 -6.06
#